data_AF-A0AAD7HCP5-F1
#
_entry.id   AF-A0AAD7HCP5-F1
#
_cell.length_a   1.000
_cell.length_b   1.000
_cell.length_c   1.000
_cell.angle_alpha   90.00
_cell.angle_beta   90.00
_cell.angle_gamma   90.00
#
_symmetry.space_group_name_H-M   'P 1'
#
loop_
_entity.id
_entity.type
_entity.pdbx_description
1 polymer ?
#
loop_
_entity_poly.entity_id
_entity_poly.type
_entity_poly.pdbx_seq_one_letter_code
_entity_poly.pdbx_strand_id
1 'polypeptide(L)'
;MSQWLLNTSLFEQAWAHVCFGKANWWWSQQLCLFTVGAWTIFLSIEGRRHHIKLIWAYMLLGQFVAISVASNLFYLALVLTPRPPSPSSSYGMTSLRAPVALWLPVLLSLGTVATSPSPPSTPSFQTSSSCTPSSYFRSCLKTLYIVVFGAALVLHARATGQAAGDPPISVRDLALKAWDVLHSHPAQSSIGWDVIWTSISFVVWLVLHPELQPRVLPTSSTTKGRFLTAMYLLMATPLLSVGVLAPHVFWTT
;
A
#
# COMPACT_ATOMS: atom_id res chain seq x y z
N MET A 1 -7.42 20.42 27.87
CA MET A 1 -6.88 19.36 27.00
C MET A 1 -6.37 19.87 25.65
N SER A 2 -6.95 20.90 25.04
CA SER A 2 -6.50 21.46 23.75
C SER A 2 -5.15 22.20 23.79
N GLN A 3 -4.73 22.77 24.92
CA GLN A 3 -3.44 23.46 25.06
C GLN A 3 -2.21 22.53 25.00
N TRP A 4 -2.37 21.24 25.28
CA TRP A 4 -1.28 20.26 25.16
C TRP A 4 -1.01 19.93 23.69
N LEU A 5 -2.06 19.75 22.88
CA LEU A 5 -1.95 19.53 21.42
C LEU A 5 -1.43 20.75 20.65
N LEU A 6 -1.65 21.97 21.16
CA LEU A 6 -1.26 23.22 20.49
C LEU A 6 0.25 23.50 20.51
N ASN A 7 1.00 22.93 21.46
CA ASN A 7 2.44 23.19 21.64
C ASN A 7 3.33 21.96 21.50
N THR A 8 2.77 20.79 21.20
CA THR A 8 3.55 19.57 21.06
C THR A 8 3.84 19.27 19.59
N SER A 9 5.12 19.26 19.23
CA SER A 9 5.65 18.62 18.02
C SER A 9 5.51 17.08 18.09
N LEU A 10 4.50 16.55 18.79
CA LEU A 10 4.32 15.11 19.03
C LEU A 10 4.16 14.36 17.70
N PHE A 11 3.38 14.90 16.76
CA PHE A 11 3.26 14.32 15.43
C PHE A 11 4.57 14.39 14.64
N GLU A 12 5.26 15.53 14.67
CA GLU A 12 6.54 15.70 13.99
C GLU A 12 7.60 14.76 14.55
N GLN A 13 7.71 14.65 15.87
CA GLN A 13 8.63 13.75 16.57
C GLN A 13 8.28 12.28 16.33
N ALA A 14 6.99 11.94 16.35
CA ALA A 14 6.52 10.59 16.04
C ALA A 14 6.89 10.19 14.61
N TRP A 15 6.60 11.04 13.62
CA TRP A 15 6.95 10.79 12.23
C TRP A 15 8.45 10.85 11.98
N ALA A 16 9.17 11.75 12.65
CA ALA A 16 10.64 11.77 12.65
C ALA A 16 11.19 10.43 13.14
N HIS A 17 10.68 9.89 14.25
CA HIS A 17 11.13 8.59 14.76
C HIS A 17 10.82 7.43 13.79
N VAL A 18 9.68 7.48 13.12
CA VAL A 18 9.22 6.46 12.17
C VAL A 18 10.01 6.51 10.86
N CYS A 19 10.36 7.71 10.38
CA CYS A 19 11.06 7.94 9.13
C CYS A 19 12.57 7.94 9.26
N PHE A 20 13.10 8.35 10.43
CA PHE A 20 14.53 8.37 10.68
C PHE A 20 14.98 7.02 11.25
N GLY A 21 16.03 6.47 10.63
CA GLY A 21 16.57 5.17 10.97
C GLY A 21 16.25 4.13 9.89
N LYS A 22 17.28 3.42 9.45
CA LYS A 22 17.18 2.46 8.33
C LYS A 22 16.16 1.35 8.61
N ALA A 23 16.11 0.86 9.85
CA ALA A 23 15.20 -0.22 10.25
C ALA A 23 13.76 0.28 10.48
N ASN A 24 13.60 1.46 11.08
CA ASN A 24 12.30 2.11 11.28
C ASN A 24 11.65 2.41 9.92
N TRP A 25 12.40 3.06 9.03
CA TRP A 25 11.94 3.33 7.67
C TRP A 25 11.63 2.05 6.89
N TRP A 26 12.50 1.03 6.98
CA TRP A 26 12.27 -0.25 6.30
C TRP A 26 10.95 -0.91 6.70
N TRP A 27 10.56 -0.79 7.96
CA TRP A 27 9.28 -1.30 8.46
C TRP A 27 8.11 -0.41 8.00
N SER A 28 8.22 0.90 8.20
CA SER A 28 7.11 1.85 8.01
C SER A 28 6.80 2.15 6.54
N GLN A 29 7.82 2.11 5.66
CA GLN A 29 7.63 2.33 4.22
C GLN A 29 6.64 1.33 3.60
N GLN A 30 6.44 0.15 4.20
CA GLN A 30 5.54 -0.87 3.68
C GLN A 30 4.11 -0.35 3.61
N LEU A 31 3.68 0.34 4.66
CA LEU A 31 2.39 1.02 4.73
C LEU A 31 2.31 2.17 3.71
N CYS A 32 3.37 2.96 3.59
CA CYS A 32 3.44 4.07 2.62
C CYS A 32 3.32 3.58 1.17
N LEU A 33 4.04 2.50 0.82
CA LEU A 33 3.98 1.91 -0.52
C LEU A 33 2.60 1.32 -0.81
N PHE A 34 1.99 0.65 0.18
CA PHE A 34 0.64 0.13 0.05
C PHE A 34 -0.40 1.23 -0.16
N THR A 35 -0.38 2.25 0.70
CA THR A 35 -1.34 3.37 0.67
C THR A 35 -1.27 4.16 -0.63
N VAL A 36 -0.07 4.57 -1.03
CA VAL A 36 0.15 5.38 -2.23
C VAL A 36 -0.07 4.56 -3.50
N GLY A 37 0.38 3.31 -3.52
CA GLY A 37 0.32 2.45 -4.69
C GLY A 37 -1.01 1.70 -4.78
N ALA A 38 -1.03 0.51 -4.18
CA ALA A 38 -2.13 -0.44 -4.33
C ALA A 38 -3.47 0.13 -3.86
N TRP A 39 -3.49 0.72 -2.67
CA TRP A 39 -4.71 1.17 -2.01
C TRP A 39 -5.38 2.33 -2.74
N THR A 40 -4.62 3.36 -3.12
CA THR A 40 -5.15 4.52 -3.87
C THR A 40 -5.74 4.09 -5.22
N ILE A 41 -5.03 3.23 -5.94
CA ILE A 41 -5.50 2.70 -7.22
C ILE A 41 -6.77 1.87 -7.00
N PHE A 42 -6.76 0.96 -6.04
CA PHE A 42 -7.86 0.06 -5.71
C PHE A 42 -9.13 0.82 -5.31
N LEU A 43 -9.04 1.75 -4.34
CA LEU A 43 -10.14 2.62 -3.91
C LEU A 43 -10.78 3.34 -5.09
N SER A 44 -9.95 3.95 -5.93
CA SER A 44 -10.42 4.75 -7.04
C SER A 44 -11.14 3.93 -8.11
N ILE A 45 -10.76 2.67 -8.31
CA ILE A 45 -11.33 1.82 -9.35
C ILE A 45 -12.55 1.09 -8.81
N GLU A 46 -12.43 0.39 -7.70
CA GLU A 46 -13.55 -0.35 -7.14
C GLU A 46 -14.63 0.58 -6.59
N GLY A 47 -14.24 1.73 -6.01
CA GLY A 47 -15.21 2.73 -5.59
C GLY A 47 -16.03 3.28 -6.78
N ARG A 48 -15.40 3.45 -7.96
CA ARG A 48 -16.12 3.83 -9.18
C ARG A 48 -16.97 2.70 -9.75
N ARG A 49 -16.46 1.46 -9.74
CA ARG A 49 -17.20 0.27 -10.22
C ARG A 49 -18.45 -0.04 -9.39
N HIS A 50 -18.39 0.21 -8.09
CA HIS A 50 -19.51 0.02 -7.16
C HIS A 50 -20.30 1.31 -6.91
N HIS A 51 -20.01 2.40 -7.64
CA HIS A 51 -20.66 3.71 -7.51
C HIS A 51 -20.71 4.27 -6.06
N ILE A 52 -19.66 4.01 -5.28
CA ILE A 52 -19.51 4.53 -3.93
C ILE A 52 -19.20 6.03 -4.03
N LYS A 53 -20.10 6.88 -3.52
CA LYS A 53 -20.02 8.35 -3.69
C LYS A 53 -18.84 9.00 -2.93
N LEU A 54 -18.47 8.46 -1.76
CA LEU A 54 -17.54 9.09 -0.82
C LEU A 54 -16.21 8.31 -0.72
N ILE A 55 -15.58 8.02 -1.86
CA ILE A 55 -14.29 7.28 -1.90
C ILE A 55 -13.21 8.02 -1.09
N TRP A 56 -13.16 9.36 -1.20
CA TRP A 56 -12.20 10.19 -0.49
C TRP A 56 -12.29 10.06 1.04
N ALA A 57 -13.49 9.75 1.57
CA ALA A 57 -13.69 9.61 3.00
C ALA A 57 -12.91 8.41 3.56
N TYR A 58 -12.77 7.32 2.80
CA TYR A 58 -11.94 6.18 3.19
C TYR A 58 -10.46 6.55 3.23
N MET A 59 -10.00 7.39 2.30
CA MET A 59 -8.61 7.88 2.33
C MET A 59 -8.37 8.79 3.54
N LEU A 60 -9.29 9.72 3.83
CA LEU A 60 -9.18 10.57 5.02
C LEU A 60 -9.26 9.76 6.31
N LEU A 61 -10.15 8.77 6.38
CA LEU A 61 -10.26 7.89 7.55
C LEU A 61 -8.94 7.16 7.83
N GLY A 62 -8.23 6.78 6.75
CA GLY A 62 -6.89 6.23 6.84
C GLY A 62 -5.86 7.19 7.44
N GLN A 63 -5.96 8.49 7.18
CA GLN A 63 -5.08 9.52 7.76
C GLN A 63 -5.42 9.85 9.21
N PHE A 64 -6.68 9.68 9.63
CA PHE A 64 -7.13 10.03 10.99
C PHE A 64 -7.06 8.87 11.99
N VAL A 65 -7.32 7.64 11.56
CA VAL A 65 -7.44 6.47 12.45
C VAL A 65 -6.33 5.47 12.18
N ALA A 66 -6.46 4.71 11.09
CA ALA A 66 -5.54 3.66 10.68
C ALA A 66 -5.93 3.18 9.27
N ILE A 67 -4.96 2.76 8.49
CA ILE A 67 -5.18 2.24 7.13
C ILE A 67 -5.89 0.88 7.18
N SER A 68 -5.60 0.04 8.17
CA SER A 68 -6.28 -1.24 8.38
C SER A 68 -7.78 -1.06 8.62
N VAL A 69 -8.17 -0.06 9.42
CA VAL A 69 -9.59 0.24 9.67
C VAL A 69 -10.27 0.74 8.40
N ALA A 70 -9.64 1.68 7.70
CA ALA A 70 -10.17 2.22 6.45
C ALA A 70 -10.31 1.14 5.36
N SER A 71 -9.33 0.25 5.23
CA SER A 71 -9.36 -0.86 4.28
C SER A 71 -10.44 -1.88 4.60
N ASN A 72 -10.59 -2.29 5.86
CA ASN A 72 -11.65 -3.20 6.27
C ASN A 72 -13.06 -2.62 6.04
N LEU A 73 -13.28 -1.34 6.35
CA LEU A 73 -14.57 -0.69 6.10
C LEU A 73 -14.87 -0.58 4.61
N PHE A 74 -13.85 -0.34 3.78
CA PHE A 74 -14.05 -0.34 2.34
C PHE A 74 -14.33 -1.74 1.78
N TYR A 75 -13.63 -2.76 2.26
CA TYR A 75 -13.94 -4.16 1.91
C TYR A 75 -15.38 -4.51 2.27
N LEU A 76 -15.83 -4.10 3.46
CA LEU A 76 -17.23 -4.25 3.85
C LEU A 76 -18.18 -3.49 2.91
N ALA A 77 -17.84 -2.26 2.54
CA ALA A 77 -18.63 -1.46 1.59
C ALA A 77 -18.74 -2.12 0.21
N LEU A 78 -17.68 -2.79 -0.27
CA LEU A 78 -17.70 -3.55 -1.52
C LEU A 78 -18.63 -4.78 -1.43
N VAL A 79 -18.61 -5.50 -0.31
CA VAL A 79 -19.51 -6.64 -0.08
C VAL A 79 -20.97 -6.21 0.02
N LEU A 80 -21.23 -5.08 0.68
CA LEU A 80 -22.59 -4.57 0.89
C LEU A 80 -23.17 -3.84 -0.32
N THR A 81 -22.35 -3.44 -1.29
CA THR A 81 -22.79 -2.69 -2.47
C THR A 81 -22.70 -3.57 -3.71
N PRO A 82 -23.81 -4.16 -4.19
CA PRO A 82 -23.80 -4.97 -5.39
C PRO A 82 -23.27 -4.17 -6.59
N ARG A 83 -22.46 -4.81 -7.43
CA ARG A 83 -22.02 -4.19 -8.68
C ARG A 83 -23.25 -3.99 -9.59
N PRO A 84 -23.45 -2.79 -10.17
CA PRO A 84 -24.54 -2.59 -11.11
C PRO A 84 -24.40 -3.54 -12.31
N PRO A 85 -25.50 -4.06 -12.86
CA PRO A 85 -25.46 -4.88 -14.06
C PRO A 85 -24.89 -4.06 -15.22
N SER A 86 -23.65 -4.34 -15.59
CA SER A 86 -22.99 -3.68 -16.72
C SER A 86 -23.48 -4.32 -18.02
N PRO A 87 -23.98 -3.55 -19.00
CA PRO A 87 -24.29 -4.10 -20.31
C PRO A 87 -22.98 -4.56 -20.96
N SER A 88 -22.90 -5.83 -21.37
CA SER A 88 -21.76 -6.51 -22.02
C SER A 88 -20.58 -6.96 -21.13
N SER A 89 -20.81 -8.09 -20.46
CA SER A 89 -19.79 -8.93 -19.80
C SER A 89 -18.83 -9.59 -20.81
N SER A 90 -17.72 -8.92 -21.13
CA SER A 90 -16.51 -9.58 -21.71
C SER A 90 -15.22 -8.74 -21.64
N TYR A 91 -15.27 -7.48 -21.21
CA TYR A 91 -14.06 -6.67 -21.12
C TYR A 91 -13.34 -6.87 -19.79
N GLY A 92 -12.33 -7.73 -19.80
CA GLY A 92 -11.36 -7.89 -18.71
C GLY A 92 -10.65 -6.57 -18.36
N MET A 93 -9.90 -6.58 -17.26
CA MET A 93 -9.28 -5.39 -16.67
C MET A 93 -8.32 -4.64 -17.62
N THR A 94 -7.93 -5.26 -18.73
CA THR A 94 -7.19 -4.70 -19.86
C THR A 94 -7.90 -3.55 -20.58
N SER A 95 -9.23 -3.45 -20.52
CA SER A 95 -9.99 -2.39 -21.20
C SER A 95 -10.26 -1.17 -20.32
N LEU A 96 -10.07 -1.28 -19.00
CA LEU A 96 -10.29 -0.13 -18.11
C LEU A 96 -9.15 0.86 -18.25
N ARG A 97 -9.51 2.04 -18.74
CA ARG A 97 -8.61 3.19 -18.84
C ARG A 97 -8.45 3.82 -17.46
N ALA A 98 -7.21 3.88 -16.97
CA ALA A 98 -6.91 4.66 -15.77
C ALA A 98 -7.03 6.16 -16.13
N PRO A 99 -7.77 6.97 -15.35
CA PRO A 99 -7.80 8.41 -15.59
C PRO A 99 -6.39 8.99 -15.33
N VAL A 100 -5.98 9.96 -16.15
CA VAL A 100 -4.69 10.66 -15.98
C VAL A 100 -4.57 11.30 -14.59
N ALA A 101 -5.69 11.74 -14.03
CA ALA A 101 -5.80 12.26 -12.67
C ALA A 101 -5.35 11.27 -11.58
N LEU A 102 -5.19 9.98 -11.89
CA LEU A 102 -4.68 8.97 -10.95
C LEU A 102 -3.18 8.70 -11.14
N TRP A 103 -2.67 8.81 -12.36
CA TRP A 103 -1.24 8.61 -12.65
C TRP A 103 -0.36 9.64 -11.95
N LEU A 104 -0.69 10.93 -12.10
CA LEU A 104 0.14 12.01 -11.56
C LEU A 104 0.26 11.93 -10.03
N PRO A 105 -0.83 11.83 -9.25
CA PRO A 105 -0.71 11.75 -7.79
C PRO A 105 0.02 10.48 -7.34
N VAL A 106 -0.25 9.32 -7.93
CA VAL A 106 0.40 8.07 -7.52
C VAL A 106 1.90 8.11 -7.78
N LEU A 107 2.32 8.57 -8.97
CA LEU A 107 3.75 8.67 -9.29
C LEU A 107 4.46 9.74 -8.46
N LEU A 108 3.81 10.90 -8.26
CA LEU A 108 4.34 11.95 -7.39
C LEU A 108 4.53 11.45 -5.97
N SER A 109 3.51 10.78 -5.42
CA SER A 109 3.57 10.22 -4.08
C SER A 109 4.60 9.10 -3.95
N LEU A 110 4.78 8.24 -4.95
CA LEU A 110 5.88 7.25 -4.96
C LEU A 110 7.25 7.94 -4.96
N GLY A 111 7.39 9.04 -5.71
CA GLY A 111 8.56 9.91 -5.67
C GLY A 111 8.82 10.46 -4.27
N THR A 112 7.79 10.93 -3.57
CA THR A 112 7.94 11.42 -2.18
C THR A 112 8.36 10.31 -1.20
N VAL A 113 7.85 9.09 -1.35
CA VAL A 113 8.29 7.95 -0.53
C VAL A 113 9.76 7.64 -0.81
N ALA A 114 10.21 7.75 -2.06
CA ALA A 114 11.61 7.51 -2.43
C ALA A 114 12.60 8.52 -1.82
N THR A 115 12.16 9.76 -1.57
CA THR A 115 12.98 10.84 -1.01
C THR A 115 12.85 11.01 0.51
N SER A 116 11.77 10.49 1.11
CA SER A 116 11.44 10.63 2.54
C SER A 116 12.55 10.26 3.55
N PRO A 117 13.41 9.23 3.36
CA PRO A 117 14.43 8.90 4.35
C PRO A 117 15.64 9.86 4.35
N SER A 118 15.71 10.81 3.41
CA SER A 118 16.81 11.78 3.35
C SER A 118 16.55 12.94 4.34
N PRO A 119 17.52 13.30 5.20
CA PRO A 119 17.39 14.50 6.01
C PRO A 119 17.25 15.73 5.10
N PRO A 120 16.51 16.77 5.52
CA PRO A 120 16.30 17.97 4.72
C PRO A 120 17.58 18.82 4.67
N SER A 121 18.61 18.35 3.98
CA SER A 121 19.70 19.21 3.55
C SER A 121 19.20 20.02 2.35
N THR A 122 18.69 21.22 2.67
CA THR A 122 18.11 22.26 1.81
C THR A 122 16.61 22.12 1.50
N PRO A 123 15.81 23.20 1.75
CA PRO A 123 14.41 23.23 1.36
C PRO A 123 14.32 23.52 -0.14
N SER A 124 14.56 22.52 -0.98
CA SER A 124 14.14 22.60 -2.38
C SER A 124 12.65 22.24 -2.47
N PHE A 125 11.79 23.04 -1.83
CA PHE A 125 10.37 23.08 -2.16
C PHE A 125 10.25 23.77 -3.52
N GLN A 126 10.70 23.10 -4.58
CA GLN A 126 10.35 23.49 -5.94
C GLN A 126 8.89 23.12 -6.15
N THR A 127 8.00 24.01 -5.70
CA THR A 127 6.67 24.20 -6.27
C THR A 127 6.82 24.67 -7.71
N SER A 128 7.27 23.76 -8.57
CA SER A 128 7.50 24.01 -9.99
C SER A 128 6.97 22.83 -10.78
N SER A 129 5.65 22.67 -10.80
CA SER A 129 4.98 22.03 -11.92
C SER A 129 3.47 22.26 -11.81
N SER A 130 3.03 23.40 -12.34
CA SER A 130 1.76 23.45 -13.05
C SER A 130 1.88 22.56 -14.30
N CYS A 131 2.00 21.25 -14.10
CA CYS A 131 1.86 20.28 -15.17
C CYS A 131 0.37 20.17 -15.44
N THR A 132 -0.12 20.97 -16.38
CA THR A 132 -1.40 20.72 -17.00
C THR A 132 -1.37 19.29 -17.56
N PRO A 133 -2.32 18.41 -17.17
CA PRO A 133 -2.29 17.04 -17.62
C PRO A 133 -2.44 17.03 -19.14
N SER A 134 -1.37 16.65 -19.84
CA SER A 134 -1.43 16.37 -21.27
C SER A 134 -2.49 15.29 -21.50
N SER A 135 -3.54 15.67 -22.24
CA SER A 135 -4.76 14.87 -22.52
C SER A 135 -4.48 13.58 -23.32
N TYR A 136 -3.22 13.30 -23.64
CA TYR A 136 -2.81 12.22 -24.55
C TYR A 136 -2.37 10.92 -23.86
N PHE A 137 -2.19 10.89 -22.53
CA PHE A 137 -1.74 9.68 -21.84
C PHE A 137 -2.91 8.77 -21.42
N ARG A 138 -3.46 8.00 -22.38
CA ARG A 138 -4.46 6.93 -22.09
C ARG A 138 -3.76 5.58 -22.00
N SER A 139 -3.09 5.32 -20.90
CA SER A 139 -2.49 4.02 -20.63
C SER A 139 -3.49 3.05 -19.99
N CYS A 140 -3.26 1.75 -20.22
CA CYS A 140 -4.03 0.68 -19.61
C CYS A 140 -3.80 0.69 -18.08
N LEU A 141 -4.84 0.43 -17.30
CA LEU A 141 -4.74 0.25 -15.86
C LEU A 141 -3.68 -0.81 -15.46
N LYS A 142 -3.54 -1.86 -16.28
CA LYS A 142 -2.49 -2.87 -16.10
C LYS A 142 -1.09 -2.26 -16.09
N THR A 143 -0.82 -1.32 -16.98
CA THR A 143 0.47 -0.62 -17.06
C THR A 143 0.74 0.16 -15.77
N LEU A 144 -0.28 0.81 -15.21
CA LEU A 144 -0.12 1.54 -13.95
C LEU A 144 0.28 0.61 -12.81
N TYR A 145 -0.42 -0.51 -12.62
CA TYR A 145 -0.06 -1.48 -11.58
C TYR A 145 1.33 -2.09 -11.79
N ILE A 146 1.74 -2.37 -13.04
CA ILE A 146 3.11 -2.84 -13.34
C ILE A 146 4.15 -1.80 -12.93
N VAL A 147 3.92 -0.52 -13.25
CA VAL A 147 4.83 0.57 -12.88
C VAL A 147 4.90 0.72 -11.36
N VAL A 148 3.75 0.70 -10.68
CA VAL A 148 3.69 0.77 -9.21
C VAL A 148 4.37 -0.42 -8.57
N PHE A 149 4.15 -1.63 -9.08
CA PHE A 149 4.82 -2.85 -8.62
C PHE A 149 6.34 -2.74 -8.75
N GLY A 150 6.83 -2.35 -9.93
CA GLY A 150 8.26 -2.20 -10.18
C GLY A 150 8.90 -1.14 -9.28
N ALA A 151 8.24 0.02 -9.12
CA ALA A 151 8.71 1.06 -8.23
C ALA A 151 8.72 0.62 -6.76
N ALA A 152 7.64 -0.01 -6.28
CA ALA A 152 7.55 -0.51 -4.92
C ALA A 152 8.61 -1.59 -4.64
N LEU A 153 8.85 -2.50 -5.60
CA LEU A 153 9.87 -3.53 -5.50
C LEU A 153 11.28 -2.92 -5.38
N VAL A 154 11.62 -1.94 -6.22
CA VAL A 154 12.93 -1.26 -6.18
C VAL A 154 13.11 -0.52 -4.85
N LEU A 155 12.10 0.21 -4.39
CA LEU A 155 12.16 0.96 -3.13
C LEU A 155 12.30 0.02 -1.93
N HIS A 156 11.50 -1.05 -1.88
CA HIS A 156 11.54 -2.03 -0.81
C HIS A 156 12.87 -2.80 -0.80
N ALA A 157 13.39 -3.20 -1.97
CA ALA A 157 14.70 -3.84 -2.09
C ALA A 157 15.84 -2.93 -1.61
N ARG A 158 15.83 -1.65 -2.01
CA ARG A 158 16.82 -0.67 -1.56
C ARG A 158 16.82 -0.52 -0.04
N ALA A 159 15.65 -0.33 0.55
CA ALA A 159 15.54 -0.17 2.00
C ALA A 159 15.86 -1.47 2.75
N THR A 160 15.54 -2.63 2.18
CA THR A 160 15.94 -3.94 2.75
C THR A 160 17.47 -4.08 2.76
N GLY A 161 18.15 -3.72 1.67
CA GLY A 161 19.61 -3.68 1.63
C GLY A 161 20.20 -2.72 2.68
N GLN A 162 19.60 -1.54 2.85
CA GLN A 162 20.02 -0.57 3.87
C GLN A 162 19.79 -1.07 5.30
N ALA A 163 18.71 -1.82 5.55
CA ALA A 163 18.37 -2.36 6.87
C ALA A 163 19.19 -3.60 7.24
N ALA A 164 19.51 -4.44 6.24
CA ALA A 164 20.36 -5.63 6.37
C ALA A 164 21.82 -5.24 6.64
N GLY A 165 22.34 -4.18 6.01
CA GLY A 165 23.74 -3.79 6.19
C GLY A 165 24.74 -4.84 5.67
N ASP A 166 26.03 -4.60 5.94
CA ASP A 166 27.12 -5.54 5.63
C ASP A 166 27.77 -6.04 6.93
N PRO A 167 27.90 -7.36 7.17
CA PRO A 167 27.49 -8.49 6.32
C PRO A 167 25.97 -8.76 6.31
N PRO A 168 25.46 -9.52 5.31
CA PRO A 168 24.04 -9.81 5.19
C PRO A 168 23.53 -10.59 6.41
N ILE A 169 22.55 -9.99 7.08
CA ILE A 169 21.91 -10.52 8.28
C ILE A 169 21.00 -11.71 7.90
N SER A 170 20.95 -12.75 8.75
CA SER A 170 20.03 -13.88 8.58
C SER A 170 18.57 -13.42 8.63
N VAL A 171 17.65 -14.11 7.94
CA VAL A 171 16.20 -13.79 7.98
C VAL A 171 15.68 -13.79 9.42
N ARG A 172 16.18 -14.69 10.27
CA ARG A 172 15.83 -14.74 11.69
C ARG A 172 16.23 -13.46 12.42
N ASP A 173 17.44 -12.99 12.17
CA ASP A 173 18.00 -11.81 12.83
C ASP A 173 17.33 -10.53 12.30
N LEU A 174 16.95 -10.51 11.01
CA LEU A 174 16.11 -9.45 10.45
C LEU A 174 14.73 -9.43 11.12
N ALA A 175 14.12 -10.59 11.36
CA ALA A 175 12.83 -10.70 12.04
C ALA A 175 12.91 -10.26 13.51
N LEU A 176 13.99 -10.61 14.22
CA LEU A 176 14.25 -10.13 15.58
C LEU A 176 14.42 -8.62 15.61
N LYS A 177 15.23 -8.07 14.70
CA LYS A 177 15.40 -6.62 14.57
C LYS A 177 14.09 -5.90 14.23
N ALA A 178 13.27 -6.51 13.39
CA ALA A 178 11.93 -6.00 13.06
C ALA A 178 11.00 -6.00 14.28
N TRP A 179 11.05 -7.05 15.09
CA TRP A 179 10.30 -7.17 16.33
C TRP A 179 10.73 -6.12 17.37
N ASP A 180 12.02 -5.88 17.49
CA ASP A 180 12.58 -4.84 18.37
C ASP A 180 12.14 -3.44 17.91
N VAL A 181 12.22 -3.18 16.60
CA VAL A 181 11.73 -1.92 16.00
C VAL A 181 10.24 -1.72 16.28
N LEU A 182 9.42 -2.77 16.12
CA LEU A 182 7.97 -2.71 16.37
C LEU A 182 7.64 -2.26 17.80
N HIS A 183 8.45 -2.64 18.79
CA HIS A 183 8.20 -2.29 20.20
C HIS A 183 9.09 -1.16 20.72
N SER A 184 9.94 -0.57 19.87
CA SER A 184 10.90 0.46 20.26
C SER A 184 10.26 1.77 20.71
N HIS A 185 9.12 2.14 20.12
CA HIS A 185 8.45 3.42 20.37
C HIS A 185 6.94 3.29 20.15
N PRO A 186 6.07 3.95 20.94
CA PRO A 186 4.61 3.82 20.80
C PRO A 186 4.10 4.21 19.41
N ALA A 187 4.66 5.26 18.79
CA ALA A 187 4.29 5.65 17.44
C ALA A 187 4.69 4.60 16.38
N GLN A 188 5.87 3.99 16.54
CA GLN A 188 6.35 2.93 15.65
C GLN A 188 5.51 1.66 15.81
N SER A 189 5.12 1.34 17.06
CA SER A 189 4.24 0.23 17.38
C SER A 189 2.87 0.42 16.73
N SER A 190 2.27 1.60 16.84
CA SER A 190 0.96 1.92 16.22
C SER A 190 0.98 1.68 14.70
N ILE A 191 1.94 2.28 13.99
CA ILE A 191 2.08 2.12 12.53
C ILE A 191 2.43 0.67 12.17
N GLY A 192 3.29 0.04 12.98
CA GLY A 192 3.74 -1.32 12.71
C GLY A 192 2.63 -2.36 12.87
N TRP A 193 1.76 -2.21 13.87
CA TRP A 193 0.55 -3.03 13.99
C TRP A 193 -0.43 -2.74 12.85
N ASP A 194 -0.53 -1.49 12.39
CA ASP A 194 -1.35 -1.14 11.23
C ASP A 194 -0.87 -1.84 9.95
N VAL A 195 0.45 -1.97 9.73
CA VAL A 195 1.03 -2.79 8.64
C VAL A 195 0.60 -4.25 8.74
N ILE A 196 0.70 -4.84 9.92
CA ILE A 196 0.35 -6.25 10.17
C ILE A 196 -1.13 -6.48 9.89
N TRP A 197 -2.01 -5.65 10.45
CA TRP A 197 -3.46 -5.80 10.27
C TRP A 197 -3.89 -5.53 8.84
N THR A 198 -3.32 -4.54 8.17
CA THR A 198 -3.59 -4.28 6.74
C THR A 198 -3.19 -5.47 5.88
N SER A 199 -2.04 -6.09 6.19
CA SER A 199 -1.56 -7.29 5.50
C SER A 199 -2.50 -8.48 5.70
N ILE A 200 -2.91 -8.74 6.94
CA ILE A 200 -3.85 -9.82 7.26
C ILE A 200 -5.19 -9.59 6.56
N SER A 201 -5.74 -8.38 6.68
CA SER A 201 -6.99 -7.99 6.03
C SER A 201 -6.93 -8.17 4.52
N PHE A 202 -5.83 -7.78 3.88
CA PHE A 202 -5.63 -7.99 2.45
C PHE A 202 -5.62 -9.48 2.08
N VAL A 203 -4.90 -10.32 2.84
CA VAL A 203 -4.89 -11.77 2.58
C VAL A 203 -6.29 -12.38 2.78
N VAL A 204 -6.97 -12.03 3.86
CA VAL A 204 -8.35 -12.50 4.13
C VAL A 204 -9.27 -12.09 2.99
N TRP A 205 -9.18 -10.85 2.50
CA TRP A 205 -9.96 -10.38 1.35
C TRP A 205 -9.74 -11.24 0.12
N LEU A 206 -8.48 -11.57 -0.22
CA LEU A 206 -8.14 -12.43 -1.36
C LEU A 206 -8.59 -13.88 -1.21
N VAL A 207 -8.60 -14.41 0.02
CA VAL A 207 -9.06 -15.77 0.30
C VAL A 207 -10.58 -15.87 0.13
N LEU A 208 -11.31 -14.82 0.52
CA LEU A 208 -12.76 -14.75 0.41
C LEU A 208 -13.24 -14.44 -1.03
N HIS A 209 -12.42 -13.80 -1.85
CA HIS A 209 -12.73 -13.42 -3.23
C HIS A 209 -11.79 -14.13 -4.22
N PRO A 210 -12.02 -15.44 -4.47
CA PRO A 210 -11.15 -16.26 -5.32
C PRO A 210 -11.03 -15.75 -6.77
N GLU A 211 -12.02 -14.99 -7.25
CA GLU A 211 -11.98 -14.29 -8.53
C GLU A 211 -10.90 -13.20 -8.61
N LEU A 212 -10.41 -12.73 -7.46
CA LEU A 212 -9.30 -11.78 -7.32
C LEU A 212 -7.97 -12.47 -7.02
N GLN A 213 -7.85 -13.79 -7.19
CA GLN A 213 -6.58 -14.50 -6.99
C GLN A 213 -5.68 -14.42 -8.24
N PRO A 214 -4.36 -14.24 -8.07
CA PRO A 214 -3.41 -14.27 -9.17
C PRO A 214 -3.49 -15.60 -9.93
N ARG A 215 -3.55 -15.55 -11.27
CA ARG A 215 -3.53 -16.75 -12.12
C ARG A 215 -2.25 -17.61 -11.98
N VAL A 216 -1.21 -17.06 -11.33
CA VAL A 216 0.10 -17.69 -11.16
C VAL A 216 0.15 -18.64 -9.95
N LEU A 217 -0.77 -18.48 -8.98
CA LEU A 217 -0.83 -19.40 -7.84
C LEU A 217 -1.58 -20.67 -8.25
N PRO A 218 -1.18 -21.86 -7.75
CA PRO A 218 -1.88 -23.11 -8.05
C PRO A 218 -3.33 -23.01 -7.58
N THR A 219 -4.24 -22.76 -8.52
CA THR A 219 -5.69 -22.61 -8.33
C THR A 219 -6.32 -23.97 -8.10
N SER A 220 -5.91 -24.64 -7.03
CA SER A 220 -6.69 -25.74 -6.49
C SER A 220 -8.00 -25.14 -5.96
N SER A 221 -9.11 -25.40 -6.65
CA SER A 221 -10.46 -25.04 -6.20
C SER A 221 -10.81 -25.64 -4.83
N THR A 222 -10.04 -26.64 -4.39
CA THR A 222 -10.10 -27.26 -3.08
C THR A 222 -9.74 -26.29 -1.96
N THR A 223 -10.51 -26.31 -0.86
CA THR A 223 -10.28 -25.55 0.39
C THR A 223 -8.84 -25.62 0.88
N LYS A 224 -8.16 -26.76 0.69
CA LYS A 224 -6.75 -26.96 1.03
C LYS A 224 -5.79 -26.06 0.24
N GLY A 225 -6.02 -25.87 -1.06
CA GLY A 225 -5.20 -24.97 -1.88
C GLY A 225 -5.38 -23.51 -1.51
N ARG A 226 -6.62 -23.10 -1.17
CA ARG A 226 -6.90 -21.74 -0.67
C ARG A 226 -6.15 -21.45 0.64
N PHE A 227 -6.15 -22.41 1.56
CA PHE A 227 -5.41 -22.29 2.81
C PHE A 227 -3.89 -22.20 2.59
N LEU A 228 -3.33 -23.03 1.70
CA LEU A 228 -1.91 -22.98 1.33
C LEU A 228 -1.51 -21.65 0.70
N THR A 229 -2.34 -21.11 -0.20
CA THR A 229 -2.14 -19.77 -0.78
C THR A 229 -2.19 -18.68 0.28
N ALA A 230 -3.14 -18.75 1.22
CA ALA A 230 -3.24 -17.81 2.32
C ALA A 230 -1.99 -17.83 3.20
N MET A 231 -1.50 -19.03 3.55
CA MET A 231 -0.27 -19.20 4.33
C MET A 231 0.96 -18.69 3.58
N TYR A 232 1.07 -18.98 2.28
CA TYR A 232 2.15 -18.45 1.45
C TYR A 232 2.12 -16.92 1.44
N LEU A 233 0.97 -16.30 1.20
CA LEU A 233 0.84 -14.84 1.20
C LEU A 233 1.13 -14.26 2.58
N LEU A 234 0.60 -14.82 3.66
CA LEU A 234 0.87 -14.35 5.03
C LEU A 234 2.35 -14.44 5.40
N MET A 235 3.06 -15.47 4.94
CA MET A 235 4.50 -15.63 5.19
C MET A 235 5.35 -14.74 4.26
N ALA A 236 4.88 -14.50 3.04
CA ALA A 236 5.54 -13.63 2.08
C ALA A 236 5.37 -12.14 2.44
N THR A 237 4.25 -11.75 3.04
CA THR A 237 3.91 -10.33 3.25
C THR A 237 4.86 -9.58 4.19
N PRO A 238 5.36 -10.15 5.31
CA PRO A 238 6.37 -9.50 6.14
C PRO A 238 7.70 -9.26 5.43
N LEU A 239 8.06 -10.13 4.47
CA LEU A 239 9.34 -10.09 3.75
C LEU A 239 9.25 -9.23 2.49
N LEU A 240 8.20 -9.42 1.70
CA LEU A 240 7.99 -8.74 0.43
C LEU A 240 7.17 -7.45 0.57
N SER A 241 6.55 -7.18 1.71
CA SER A 241 5.63 -6.07 1.95
C SER A 241 4.29 -6.18 1.22
N VAL A 242 3.20 -5.85 1.91
CA VAL A 242 1.87 -5.72 1.31
C VAL A 242 1.85 -4.64 0.20
N GLY A 243 2.73 -3.65 0.31
CA GLY A 243 2.89 -2.60 -0.70
C GLY A 243 3.45 -3.09 -2.04
N VAL A 244 4.18 -4.21 -2.05
CA VAL A 244 4.71 -4.82 -3.28
C VAL A 244 3.79 -5.93 -3.77
N LEU A 245 3.24 -6.74 -2.86
CA LEU A 245 2.37 -7.86 -3.24
C LEU A 245 1.02 -7.39 -3.78
N ALA A 246 0.40 -6.36 -3.19
CA ALA A 246 -0.95 -5.97 -3.59
C ALA A 246 -1.05 -5.47 -5.05
N PRO A 247 -0.15 -4.60 -5.56
CA PRO A 247 -0.13 -4.24 -6.98
C PRO A 247 0.07 -5.45 -7.88
N HIS A 248 0.91 -6.40 -7.47
CA HIS A 248 1.15 -7.65 -8.19
C HIS A 248 -0.10 -8.54 -8.24
N VAL A 249 -0.87 -8.62 -7.17
CA VAL A 249 -2.11 -9.39 -7.20
C VAL A 249 -3.10 -8.74 -8.16
N PHE A 250 -3.34 -7.43 -8.00
CA PHE A 250 -4.35 -6.75 -8.79
C PHE A 250 -4.08 -6.78 -10.30
N TRP A 251 -2.85 -6.59 -10.80
CA TRP A 251 -2.64 -6.64 -12.26
C TRP A 251 -2.76 -8.04 -12.89
N THR A 252 -2.66 -9.11 -12.10
CA THR A 252 -2.75 -10.51 -12.59
C THR A 252 -4.16 -11.08 -12.63
N THR A 253 -5.12 -10.42 -11.98
CA THR A 253 -6.55 -10.78 -11.96
C THR A 253 -7.28 -10.16 -13.14
#